data_AF-A0A9D9ZFF7-F1
#
_entry.id   AF-A0A9D9ZFF7-F1
#
_cell.length_a   1.000
_cell.length_b   1.000
_cell.length_c   1.000
_cell.angle_alpha   90.00
_cell.angle_beta   90.00
_cell.angle_gamma   90.00
#
_symmetry.space_group_name_H-M   'P 1'
#
loop_
_entity.id
_entity.type
_entity.pdbx_description
1 polymer ?
#
loop_
_entity_poly.entity_id
_entity_poly.type
_entity_poly.pdbx_seq_one_letter_code
_entity_poly.pdbx_strand_id
1 'polypeptide(L)'
;DRIHSIFENLLLKQYGKINFAFPSEDEFYDILIKASKKTEAYDADFTHLLKCLCENKAEALFSRKTFISYLGERTADYEKLLSYLVFRHFPKAVYDGDALGKFCFCVGVTAITFYADVLLFAERGKFDLDDRINSVKYLSKQFEYSDENPEILSEELKKRILRI
;
A
#
# COMPACT_ATOMS: atom_id res chain seq x y z
N ASP A 1 3.49 7.44 -20.62
CA ASP A 1 4.61 7.26 -21.57
C ASP A 1 5.99 7.68 -21.06
N ARG A 2 6.26 8.95 -20.70
CA ARG A 2 7.63 9.38 -20.28
C ARG A 2 8.04 8.91 -18.87
N ILE A 3 7.14 8.96 -17.89
CA ILE A 3 7.39 8.49 -16.51
C ILE A 3 7.55 6.97 -16.46
N HIS A 4 6.70 6.24 -17.21
CA HIS A 4 6.79 4.79 -17.35
C HIS A 4 8.16 4.35 -17.92
N SER A 5 8.63 5.02 -18.97
CA SER A 5 9.96 4.77 -19.55
C SER A 5 11.11 5.10 -18.58
N ILE A 6 10.99 6.15 -17.77
CA ILE A 6 11.98 6.46 -16.72
C ILE A 6 12.00 5.36 -15.66
N PHE A 7 10.82 4.90 -15.24
CA PHE A 7 10.69 3.85 -14.23
C PHE A 7 11.25 2.50 -14.72
N GLU A 8 10.88 2.06 -15.93
CA GLU A 8 11.44 0.85 -16.53
C GLU A 8 12.96 0.92 -16.70
N ASN A 9 13.50 2.06 -17.15
CA ASN A 9 14.95 2.25 -17.28
C ASN A 9 15.66 2.28 -15.92
N LEU A 10 15.05 2.85 -14.88
CA LEU A 10 15.59 2.84 -13.51
C LEU A 10 15.63 1.41 -12.95
N LEU A 11 14.55 0.66 -13.11
CA LEU A 11 14.46 -0.74 -12.66
C LEU A 11 15.47 -1.64 -13.40
N LEU A 12 15.58 -1.49 -14.72
CA LEU A 12 16.57 -2.21 -15.53
C LEU A 12 18.01 -1.88 -15.12
N LYS A 13 18.30 -0.61 -14.79
CA LYS A 13 19.63 -0.19 -14.33
C LYS A 13 19.95 -0.72 -12.92
N GLN A 14 18.98 -0.69 -12.02
CA GLN A 14 19.20 -1.00 -10.61
C GLN A 14 19.29 -2.52 -10.35
N TYR A 15 18.54 -3.33 -11.10
CA TYR A 15 18.42 -4.77 -10.81
C TYR A 15 18.59 -5.67 -12.06
N GLY A 16 18.88 -5.13 -13.24
CA GLY A 16 18.99 -5.90 -14.47
C GLY A 16 17.66 -6.41 -15.01
N LYS A 17 17.65 -7.57 -15.68
CA LYS A 17 16.40 -8.27 -16.07
C LYS A 17 15.73 -8.83 -14.81
N ILE A 18 14.85 -8.04 -14.19
CA ILE A 18 13.99 -8.52 -13.11
C ILE A 18 12.89 -9.37 -13.71
N ASN A 19 12.80 -10.64 -13.30
CA ASN A 19 11.60 -11.42 -13.55
C ASN A 19 10.58 -11.08 -12.46
N PHE A 20 9.72 -10.10 -12.72
CA PHE A 20 8.64 -9.75 -11.79
C PHE A 20 7.62 -10.90 -11.77
N ALA A 21 7.81 -11.85 -10.85
CA ALA A 21 6.76 -12.79 -10.49
C ALA A 21 5.77 -12.06 -9.58
N PHE A 22 4.77 -11.41 -10.18
CA PHE A 22 3.73 -10.77 -9.39
C PHE A 22 3.05 -11.83 -8.51
N PRO A 23 3.00 -11.63 -7.18
CA PRO A 23 2.34 -12.56 -6.29
C PRO A 23 0.86 -12.67 -6.64
N SER A 24 0.26 -13.82 -6.32
CA SER A 24 -1.21 -13.91 -6.33
C SER A 24 -1.80 -12.87 -5.36
N GLU A 25 -3.06 -12.52 -5.51
CA GLU A 25 -3.67 -11.54 -4.61
C GLU A 25 -3.66 -11.96 -3.14
N ASP A 26 -3.91 -13.25 -2.88
CA ASP A 26 -3.84 -13.86 -1.55
C ASP A 26 -2.42 -13.75 -0.96
N GLU A 27 -1.42 -14.06 -1.79
CA GLU A 27 0.00 -13.95 -1.43
C GLU A 27 0.42 -12.50 -1.22
N PHE A 28 -0.06 -11.57 -2.05
CA PHE A 28 0.20 -10.14 -1.91
C PHE A 28 -0.39 -9.60 -0.61
N TYR A 29 -1.61 -10.00 -0.26
CA TYR A 29 -2.23 -9.64 1.02
C TYR A 29 -1.36 -10.09 2.20
N ASP A 30 -0.90 -11.34 2.19
CA ASP A 30 -0.04 -11.86 3.25
C ASP A 30 1.30 -11.13 3.33
N ILE A 31 1.92 -10.84 2.18
CA ILE A 31 3.14 -10.04 2.10
C ILE A 31 2.91 -8.66 2.71
N LEU A 32 1.82 -8.01 2.34
CA LEU A 32 1.45 -6.68 2.80
C LEU A 32 1.28 -6.62 4.32
N ILE A 33 0.47 -7.52 4.89
CA ILE A 33 0.24 -7.56 6.33
C ILE A 33 1.52 -7.92 7.09
N LYS A 34 2.33 -8.87 6.58
CA LYS A 34 3.62 -9.22 7.19
C LYS A 34 4.61 -8.05 7.18
N ALA A 35 4.70 -7.30 6.08
CA ALA A 35 5.55 -6.13 5.97
C ALA A 35 5.08 -5.00 6.90
N SER A 36 3.77 -4.74 6.93
CA SER A 36 3.17 -3.70 7.78
C SER A 36 3.40 -3.95 9.27
N LYS A 37 3.34 -5.21 9.71
CA LYS A 37 3.63 -5.61 11.11
C LYS A 37 5.07 -5.36 11.54
N LYS A 38 6.00 -5.09 10.62
CA LYS A 38 7.38 -4.73 10.94
C LYS A 38 7.57 -3.25 11.22
N THR A 39 6.65 -2.42 10.76
CA THR A 39 6.67 -0.97 11.03
C THR A 39 6.34 -0.69 12.49
N GLU A 40 6.87 0.41 13.01
CA GLU A 40 6.55 0.88 14.35
C GLU A 40 5.11 1.40 14.37
N ALA A 41 4.28 0.92 15.31
CA ALA A 41 2.95 1.47 15.46
C ALA A 41 3.02 2.88 16.05
N TYR A 42 2.54 3.88 15.31
CA TYR A 42 2.49 5.25 15.79
C TYR A 42 1.50 5.39 16.95
N ASP A 43 0.39 4.64 16.90
CA ASP A 43 -0.61 4.57 17.95
C ASP A 43 -1.27 3.18 18.05
N ALA A 44 -2.15 3.03 19.04
CA ALA A 44 -2.87 1.79 19.31
C ALA A 44 -3.85 1.43 18.18
N ASP A 45 -4.36 2.42 17.46
CA ASP A 45 -5.33 2.21 16.38
C ASP A 45 -4.68 1.42 15.24
N PHE A 46 -3.37 1.55 15.01
CA PHE A 46 -2.71 0.92 13.86
C PHE A 46 -2.47 -0.54 14.16
N THR A 47 -2.08 -0.78 15.41
CA THR A 47 -1.96 -2.13 15.96
C THR A 47 -3.30 -2.85 15.88
N HIS A 48 -4.40 -2.16 16.22
CA HIS A 48 -5.75 -2.70 16.09
C HIS A 48 -6.12 -2.97 14.62
N LEU A 49 -5.85 -2.04 13.71
CA LEU A 49 -6.09 -2.21 12.27
C LEU A 49 -5.37 -3.43 11.70
N LEU A 50 -4.07 -3.58 11.98
CA LEU A 50 -3.28 -4.72 11.51
C LEU A 50 -3.78 -6.05 12.10
N LYS A 51 -4.27 -6.03 13.35
CA LYS A 51 -4.92 -7.19 13.96
C LYS A 51 -6.21 -7.54 13.21
N CYS A 52 -7.10 -6.57 12.98
CA CYS A 52 -8.33 -6.77 12.22
C CYS A 52 -8.07 -7.32 10.81
N LEU A 53 -7.12 -6.73 10.08
CA LEU A 53 -6.72 -7.22 8.75
C LEU A 53 -6.17 -8.65 8.79
N CYS A 54 -5.44 -9.01 9.84
CA CYS A 54 -4.91 -10.36 10.00
C CYS A 54 -6.02 -11.39 10.29
N GLU A 55 -6.97 -11.04 11.16
CA GLU A 55 -8.05 -11.93 11.60
C GLU A 55 -9.15 -12.07 10.55
N ASN A 56 -9.34 -11.07 9.69
CA ASN A 56 -10.43 -11.00 8.72
C ASN A 56 -9.96 -11.11 7.26
N LYS A 57 -8.84 -11.81 7.00
CA LYS A 57 -8.30 -11.99 5.64
C LYS A 57 -9.35 -12.50 4.64
N ALA A 58 -10.11 -13.54 5.02
CA ALA A 58 -11.11 -14.13 4.14
C ALA A 58 -12.20 -13.11 3.74
N GLU A 59 -12.69 -12.33 4.71
CA GLU A 59 -13.68 -11.29 4.49
C GLU A 59 -13.13 -10.15 3.62
N ALA A 60 -11.90 -9.68 3.92
CA ALA A 60 -11.23 -8.65 3.14
C ALA A 60 -11.06 -9.04 1.66
N LEU A 61 -10.70 -10.30 1.38
CA LEU A 61 -10.57 -10.80 0.02
C LEU A 61 -11.94 -11.02 -0.64
N PHE A 62 -12.92 -11.56 0.08
CA PHE A 62 -14.26 -11.84 -0.42
C PHE A 62 -15.03 -10.56 -0.78
N SER A 63 -15.09 -9.59 0.14
CA SER A 63 -15.89 -8.37 0.01
C SER A 63 -15.30 -7.32 -0.93
N ARG A 64 -14.05 -7.52 -1.38
CA ARG A 64 -13.35 -6.62 -2.29
C ARG A 64 -14.12 -6.31 -3.57
N LYS A 65 -14.61 -7.33 -4.27
CA LYS A 65 -15.29 -7.15 -5.57
C LYS A 65 -16.57 -6.34 -5.41
N THR A 66 -17.32 -6.64 -4.35
CA THR A 66 -18.54 -5.91 -3.97
C THR A 66 -18.22 -4.46 -3.63
N PHE A 67 -17.13 -4.22 -2.87
CA PHE A 67 -16.69 -2.88 -2.52
C PHE A 67 -16.27 -2.05 -3.74
N ILE A 68 -15.48 -2.63 -4.66
CA ILE A 68 -15.09 -1.96 -5.93
C ILE A 68 -16.35 -1.58 -6.73
N SER A 69 -17.30 -2.50 -6.86
CA SER A 69 -18.57 -2.24 -7.53
C SER A 69 -19.37 -1.12 -6.85
N TYR A 70 -19.43 -1.12 -5.52
CA TYR A 70 -20.10 -0.09 -4.72
C TYR A 70 -19.46 1.30 -4.87
N LEU A 71 -18.14 1.37 -5.01
CA LEU A 71 -17.45 2.64 -5.22
C LEU A 71 -17.71 3.25 -6.60
N GLY A 72 -17.83 2.42 -7.64
CA GLY A 72 -17.99 2.90 -9.02
C GLY A 72 -16.86 3.86 -9.41
N GLU A 73 -17.20 5.07 -9.84
CA GLU A 73 -16.23 6.11 -10.21
C GLU A 73 -15.32 6.54 -9.04
N ARG A 74 -15.74 6.36 -7.79
CA ARG A 74 -14.92 6.68 -6.60
C ARG A 74 -13.71 5.75 -6.43
N THR A 75 -13.61 4.67 -7.20
CA THR A 75 -12.38 3.86 -7.28
C THR A 75 -11.16 4.70 -7.69
N ALA A 76 -11.37 5.75 -8.50
CA ALA A 76 -10.33 6.72 -8.89
C ALA A 76 -9.70 7.45 -7.69
N ASP A 77 -10.32 7.46 -6.51
CA ASP A 77 -9.73 8.08 -5.33
C ASP A 77 -8.49 7.33 -4.82
N TYR A 78 -8.40 6.01 -5.04
CA TYR A 78 -7.19 5.25 -4.76
C TYR A 78 -6.07 5.54 -5.77
N GLU A 79 -6.40 5.81 -7.03
CA GLU A 79 -5.43 6.27 -8.03
C GLU A 79 -4.87 7.65 -7.65
N LYS A 80 -5.73 8.56 -7.16
CA LYS A 80 -5.31 9.86 -6.65
C LYS A 80 -4.43 9.73 -5.41
N LEU A 81 -4.78 8.83 -4.47
CA LEU A 81 -3.95 8.53 -3.29
C LEU A 81 -2.57 8.02 -3.70
N LEU A 82 -2.52 7.04 -4.61
CA LEU A 82 -1.26 6.51 -5.14
C LEU A 82 -0.45 7.59 -5.85
N SER A 83 -1.10 8.41 -6.69
CA SER A 83 -0.46 9.51 -7.41
C SER A 83 0.15 10.53 -6.45
N TYR A 84 -0.56 10.88 -5.38
CA TYR A 84 -0.07 11.74 -4.32
C TYR A 84 1.16 11.13 -3.61
N LEU A 85 1.07 9.86 -3.20
CA LEU A 85 2.18 9.18 -2.54
C LEU A 85 3.41 9.09 -3.43
N VAL A 86 3.23 8.75 -4.71
CA VAL A 86 4.31 8.72 -5.71
C VAL A 86 4.91 10.11 -5.85
N PHE A 87 4.11 11.15 -6.03
CA PHE A 87 4.63 12.52 -6.14
C PHE A 87 5.42 12.96 -4.90
N ARG A 88 4.98 12.56 -3.70
CA ARG A 88 5.62 12.97 -2.44
C ARG A 88 6.87 12.18 -2.08
N HIS A 89 6.86 10.86 -2.31
CA HIS A 89 7.89 9.95 -1.79
C HIS A 89 8.82 9.41 -2.87
N PHE A 90 8.34 9.25 -4.12
CA PHE A 90 9.17 8.73 -5.20
C PHE A 90 10.37 9.62 -5.55
N PRO A 91 10.28 10.97 -5.57
CA PRO A 91 11.43 11.82 -5.84
C PRO A 91 12.58 11.65 -4.84
N LYS A 92 12.32 11.13 -3.63
CA LYS A 92 13.38 10.87 -2.66
C LYS A 92 14.38 9.81 -3.14
N ALA A 93 13.99 8.97 -4.09
CA ALA A 93 14.87 8.00 -4.74
C ALA A 93 16.09 8.63 -5.44
N VAL A 94 16.07 9.94 -5.73
CA VAL A 94 17.25 10.63 -6.31
C VAL A 94 18.41 10.73 -5.32
N TYR A 95 18.13 10.65 -4.02
CA TYR A 95 19.15 10.79 -2.97
C TYR A 95 19.81 9.46 -2.61
N ASP A 96 19.05 8.36 -2.58
CA ASP A 96 19.52 7.03 -2.16
C ASP A 96 19.57 6.00 -3.32
N GLY A 97 19.04 6.34 -4.49
CA GLY A 97 18.97 5.46 -5.66
C GLY A 97 17.86 4.41 -5.59
N ASP A 98 17.02 4.41 -4.54
CA ASP A 98 16.05 3.33 -4.28
C ASP A 98 14.67 3.58 -4.89
N ALA A 99 14.61 3.63 -6.22
CA ALA A 99 13.36 3.89 -6.95
C ALA A 99 12.29 2.82 -6.68
N LEU A 100 12.68 1.55 -6.69
CA LEU A 100 11.74 0.46 -6.45
C LEU A 100 11.16 0.51 -5.03
N GLY A 101 11.99 0.76 -4.02
CA GLY A 101 11.49 0.79 -2.64
C GLY A 101 10.50 1.92 -2.43
N LYS A 102 10.79 3.13 -2.94
CA LYS A 102 9.83 4.24 -2.85
C LYS A 102 8.53 3.91 -3.56
N PHE A 103 8.56 3.21 -4.70
CA PHE A 103 7.34 2.75 -5.38
C PHE A 103 6.58 1.66 -4.60
N CYS A 104 7.30 0.65 -4.09
CA CYS A 104 6.72 -0.40 -3.25
C CYS A 104 6.04 0.18 -2.01
N PHE A 105 6.65 1.17 -1.37
CA PHE A 105 6.03 1.91 -0.27
C PHE A 105 4.71 2.56 -0.69
N CYS A 106 4.69 3.30 -1.80
CA CYS A 106 3.48 3.98 -2.28
C CYS A 106 2.33 3.00 -2.56
N VAL A 107 2.64 1.88 -3.22
CA VAL A 107 1.69 0.81 -3.50
C VAL A 107 1.23 0.14 -2.20
N GLY A 108 2.14 -0.13 -1.27
CA GLY A 108 1.85 -0.76 0.02
C GLY A 108 0.88 0.06 0.86
N VAL A 109 1.14 1.35 1.05
CA VAL A 109 0.26 2.24 1.81
C VAL A 109 -1.12 2.34 1.15
N THR A 110 -1.17 2.46 -0.17
CA THR A 110 -2.43 2.48 -0.93
C THR A 110 -3.21 1.18 -0.72
N ALA A 111 -2.54 0.03 -0.78
CA ALA A 111 -3.16 -1.27 -0.61
C ALA A 111 -3.66 -1.52 0.83
N ILE A 112 -2.90 -1.12 1.86
CA ILE A 112 -3.35 -1.22 3.26
C ILE A 112 -4.59 -0.35 3.47
N THR A 113 -4.58 0.87 2.92
CA THR A 113 -5.74 1.78 2.94
C THR A 113 -6.95 1.11 2.32
N PHE A 114 -6.77 0.53 1.14
CA PHE A 114 -7.84 -0.15 0.42
C PHE A 114 -8.44 -1.32 1.22
N TYR A 115 -7.61 -2.21 1.77
CA TYR A 115 -8.12 -3.35 2.55
C TYR A 115 -8.74 -2.93 3.88
N ALA A 116 -8.23 -1.87 4.52
CA ALA A 116 -8.85 -1.27 5.70
C ALA A 116 -10.29 -0.80 5.38
N ASP A 117 -10.46 -0.11 4.25
CA ASP A 117 -11.76 0.38 3.81
C ASP A 117 -12.72 -0.74 3.43
N VAL A 118 -12.21 -1.82 2.80
CA VAL A 118 -13.02 -3.01 2.49
C VAL A 118 -13.59 -3.62 3.76
N LEU A 119 -12.78 -3.76 4.82
CA LEU A 119 -13.28 -4.30 6.08
C LEU A 119 -14.28 -3.37 6.74
N LEU A 120 -14.03 -2.05 6.74
CA LEU A 120 -14.98 -1.06 7.26
C LEU A 120 -16.32 -1.11 6.51
N PHE A 121 -16.27 -1.26 5.19
CA PHE A 121 -17.45 -1.44 4.35
C PHE A 121 -18.18 -2.75 4.67
N ALA A 122 -17.45 -3.86 4.79
CA ALA A 122 -18.04 -5.16 5.12
C ALA A 122 -18.75 -5.15 6.48
N GLU A 123 -18.18 -4.44 7.47
CA GLU A 123 -18.77 -4.28 8.80
C GLU A 123 -20.03 -3.41 8.78
N ARG A 124 -20.02 -2.28 8.06
CA ARG A 124 -21.07 -1.25 8.14
C ARG A 124 -22.10 -1.31 7.02
N GLY A 125 -21.82 -2.02 5.93
CA GLY A 125 -22.63 -2.05 4.71
C GLY A 125 -22.60 -0.75 3.89
N LYS A 126 -21.77 0.23 4.27
CA LYS A 126 -21.60 1.50 3.55
C LYS A 126 -20.18 2.06 3.74
N PHE A 127 -19.77 2.91 2.81
CA PHE A 127 -18.50 3.64 2.88
C PHE A 127 -18.66 5.02 2.23
N ASP A 128 -18.61 6.05 3.06
CA ASP A 128 -18.87 7.44 2.66
C ASP A 128 -17.58 8.29 2.61
N LEU A 129 -17.73 9.59 2.31
CA LEU A 129 -16.59 10.49 2.15
C LEU A 129 -15.84 10.70 3.48
N ASP A 130 -16.56 10.75 4.59
CA ASP A 130 -15.95 10.91 5.91
C ASP A 130 -15.07 9.70 6.24
N ASP A 131 -15.53 8.50 5.88
CA ASP A 131 -14.74 7.27 6.00
C ASP A 131 -13.43 7.35 5.19
N ARG A 132 -13.51 7.78 3.91
CA ARG A 132 -12.34 7.99 3.05
C ARG A 132 -11.35 8.98 3.68
N ILE A 133 -11.84 10.14 4.14
CA ILE A 133 -11.00 11.17 4.74
C ILE A 133 -10.31 10.64 5.99
N ASN A 134 -11.04 9.91 6.83
CA ASN A 134 -10.50 9.32 8.05
C ASN A 134 -9.43 8.26 7.75
N SER A 135 -9.67 7.34 6.82
CA SER A 135 -8.69 6.31 6.44
C SER A 135 -7.38 6.92 5.91
N VAL A 136 -7.46 7.94 5.05
CA VAL A 136 -6.27 8.60 4.51
C VAL A 136 -5.54 9.39 5.59
N LYS A 137 -6.26 10.14 6.43
CA LYS A 137 -5.67 10.87 7.57
C LYS A 137 -4.94 9.93 8.50
N TYR A 138 -5.57 8.81 8.80
CA TYR A 138 -5.09 7.79 9.70
C TYR A 138 -3.79 7.13 9.19
N LEU A 139 -3.77 6.71 7.94
CA LEU A 139 -2.58 6.07 7.36
C LEU A 139 -1.47 7.06 7.02
N SER A 140 -1.80 8.32 6.71
CA SER A 140 -0.80 9.38 6.59
C SER A 140 -0.10 9.62 7.92
N LYS A 141 -0.84 9.63 9.04
CA LYS A 141 -0.25 9.73 10.39
C LYS A 141 0.69 8.56 10.67
N GLN A 142 0.29 7.33 10.36
CA GLN A 142 1.10 6.14 10.61
C GLN A 142 2.44 6.14 9.82
N PHE A 143 2.40 6.52 8.55
CA PHE A 143 3.56 6.37 7.67
C PHE A 143 4.35 7.66 7.45
N GLU A 144 3.73 8.83 7.53
CA GLU A 144 4.43 10.11 7.25
C GLU A 144 4.94 10.81 8.51
N TYR A 145 4.49 10.40 9.71
CA TYR A 145 4.97 10.99 10.97
C TYR A 145 6.09 10.17 11.62
N SER A 146 6.48 9.06 10.99
CA SER A 146 7.67 8.27 11.34
C SER A 146 8.65 8.35 10.18
N ASP A 147 9.91 8.69 10.48
CA ASP A 147 10.97 8.71 9.48
C ASP A 147 11.39 7.28 9.08
N GLU A 148 11.18 6.29 9.97
CA GLU A 148 11.62 4.90 9.77
C GLU A 148 10.57 4.04 9.04
N ASN A 149 9.28 4.26 9.31
CA ASN A 149 8.21 3.42 8.78
C ASN A 149 8.16 3.31 7.25
N PRO A 150 8.37 4.39 6.47
CA PRO A 150 8.46 4.27 5.02
C PRO A 150 9.59 3.35 4.57
N GLU A 151 10.75 3.44 5.21
CA GLU A 151 11.92 2.66 4.85
C GLU A 151 11.70 1.19 5.20
N ILE A 152 11.24 0.89 6.42
CA ILE A 152 10.92 -0.46 6.89
C ILE A 152 9.89 -1.13 5.96
N LEU A 153 8.78 -0.44 5.66
CA LEU A 153 7.75 -0.98 4.79
C LEU A 153 8.30 -1.23 3.38
N SER A 154 9.08 -0.30 2.85
CA SER A 154 9.66 -0.41 1.51
C SER A 154 10.59 -1.62 1.38
N GLU A 155 11.48 -1.81 2.35
CA GLU A 155 12.43 -2.92 2.41
C GLU A 155 11.71 -4.26 2.54
N GLU A 156 10.74 -4.35 3.44
CA GLU A 156 10.03 -5.61 3.68
C GLU A 156 9.17 -6.03 2.48
N LEU A 157 8.57 -5.07 1.77
CA LEU A 157 7.84 -5.32 0.53
C LEU A 157 8.78 -5.70 -0.62
N LYS A 158 9.89 -4.99 -0.81
CA LYS A 158 10.89 -5.30 -1.84
C LYS A 158 11.40 -6.72 -1.72
N LYS A 159 11.90 -7.13 -0.54
CA LYS A 159 12.43 -8.48 -0.29
C LYS A 159 11.43 -9.57 -0.70
N ARG A 160 10.17 -9.37 -0.33
CA ARG A 160 9.10 -10.35 -0.58
C ARG A 160 8.64 -10.39 -2.04
N ILE A 161 8.52 -9.24 -2.70
CA ILE A 161 8.10 -9.15 -4.10
C ILE A 161 9.21 -9.61 -5.05
N LEU A 162 10.45 -9.21 -4.79
CA LEU A 162 11.60 -9.62 -5.59
C LEU A 162 12.09 -11.03 -5.25
N ARG A 163 11.60 -11.63 -4.15
CA ARG A 163 12.05 -12.93 -3.62
C ARG A 163 13.57 -12.94 -3.38
N ILE A 164 14.10 -11.83 -2.88
CA ILE A 164 15.52 -11.64 -2.53
C ILE A 164 15.72 -11.56 -1.01
#